data_AF-A0A977KTW7-F1
#
_entry.id   AF-A0A977KTW7-F1
#
_cell.length_a   1.000
_cell.length_b   1.000
_cell.length_c   1.000
_cell.angle_alpha   90.00
_cell.angle_beta   90.00
_cell.angle_gamma   90.00
#
_symmetry.space_group_name_H-M   'P 1'
#
loop_
_entity.id
_entity.type
_entity.pdbx_description
1 polymer ?
#
loop_
_entity_poly.entity_id
_entity_poly.type
_entity_poly.pdbx_seq_one_letter_code
_entity_poly.pdbx_strand_id
1 'polypeptide(L)' 'METQVASQWVGIDVSKAKLDIALRPANKVLQVTNQESGWQELQQFQIQTAT' A
#
# COMPACT_ATOMS: atom_id res chain seq x y z
N MET A 1 2.05 5.98 28.96
CA MET A 1 1.17 5.28 28.02
C MET A 1 2.00 5.07 26.77
N GLU A 2 2.47 3.86 26.51
CA GLU A 2 3.15 3.57 25.25
C GLU A 2 2.09 3.50 24.15
N THR A 3 2.19 4.36 23.15
CA THR A 3 1.35 4.27 21.96
C THR A 3 1.71 2.97 21.25
N GLN A 4 0.90 1.93 21.44
CA GLN A 4 1.08 0.66 20.76
C GLN A 4 0.89 0.92 19.26
N VAL A 5 2.00 1.02 18.52
CA VAL A 5 1.96 1.10 17.06
C VAL A 5 1.44 -0.24 16.57
N ALA A 6 0.16 -0.28 16.20
CA ALA A 6 -0.43 -1.49 15.65
C ALA A 6 0.37 -1.92 14.42
N SER A 7 0.81 -3.19 14.38
CA SER A 7 1.54 -3.72 13.23
C SER A 7 0.70 -3.54 11.97
N GLN A 8 1.30 -2.96 10.94
CA GLN A 8 0.70 -2.84 9.62
C GLN A 8 1.17 -3.99 8.74
N TRP A 9 0.22 -4.62 8.07
CA TRP A 9 0.48 -5.69 7.11
C TRP A 9 0.32 -5.15 5.70
N VAL A 10 1.26 -5.50 4.83
CA VAL A 10 1.25 -5.15 3.41
C VAL A 10 1.17 -6.45 2.61
N GLY A 11 0.05 -6.66 1.91
CA GLY A 11 -0.09 -7.70 0.90
C GLY A 11 0.28 -7.13 -0.46
N ILE A 12 1.11 -7.83 -1.22
CA ILE A 12 1.51 -7.46 -2.58
C ILE A 12 1.23 -8.66 -3.49
N ASP A 13 0.44 -8.44 -4.54
CA ASP A 13 0.25 -9.40 -5.63
C ASP A 13 0.77 -8.81 -6.94
N VAL A 14 1.50 -9.62 -7.71
CA VAL A 14 2.31 -9.16 -8.84
C VAL A 14 2.00 -9.98 -10.07
N SER A 15 1.62 -9.30 -11.14
CA SER A 15 1.47 -9.88 -12.47
C SER A 15 2.36 -9.15 -13.49
N LYS A 16 2.42 -9.64 -14.73
CA LYS A 16 3.12 -8.94 -15.82
C LYS A 16 2.54 -7.55 -16.10
N ALA A 17 1.26 -7.33 -15.83
CA ALA A 17 0.56 -6.10 -16.22
C ALA A 17 0.28 -5.16 -15.03
N LYS A 18 0.15 -5.70 -13.82
CA LYS A 18 -0.38 -5.00 -12.65
C LYS A 18 0.39 -5.33 -11.37
N LEU A 19 0.40 -4.36 -10.46
CA LEU A 19 0.77 -4.53 -9.05
C LEU A 19 -0.45 -4.19 -8.20
N ASP A 20 -0.83 -5.11 -7.33
CA ASP A 20 -1.94 -4.96 -6.39
C ASP A 20 -1.38 -4.91 -4.97
N ILE A 21 -1.78 -3.89 -4.20
CA ILE A 21 -1.29 -3.63 -2.85
C ILE A 21 -2.48 -3.54 -1.90
N ALA A 22 -2.44 -4.27 -0.80
CA ALA A 22 -3.44 -4.21 0.26
C ALA A 22 -2.78 -3.88 1.61
N LEU A 23 -3.25 -2.82 2.27
CA LEU A 23 -2.79 -2.39 3.58
C LEU A 23 -3.82 -2.77 4.65
N ARG A 24 -3.40 -3.50 5.68
CA ARG A 24 -4.24 -3.94 6.79
C ARG A 24 -3.65 -3.51 8.14
N PRO A 25 -4.48 -3.14 9.13
CA PRO A 25 -5.96 -3.12 9.11
C PRO A 25 -6.57 -1.87 8.46
N ALA A 26 -5.77 -1.04 7.80
CA ALA A 26 -6.23 0.21 7.17
C ALA A 26 -7.31 0.03 6.09
N ASN A 27 -7.57 -1.21 5.64
CA ASN A 27 -8.53 -1.57 4.58
C ASN A 27 -8.35 -0.74 3.30
N LYS A 28 -7.10 -0.38 2.98
CA LYS A 28 -6.76 0.33 1.75
C LYS A 28 -6.23 -0.65 0.72
N VAL A 29 -6.70 -0.51 -0.51
CA VAL A 29 -6.23 -1.27 -1.66
C VAL A 29 -5.84 -0.30 -2.76
N LEU A 30 -4.73 -0.59 -3.44
CA LEU A 30 -4.26 0.15 -4.59
C LEU A 30 -3.87 -0.83 -5.69
N GLN A 31 -4.22 -0.53 -6.93
CA GLN A 31 -3.73 -1.25 -8.10
C GLN A 31 -3.08 -0.27 -9.06
N VAL A 32 -1.86 -0.57 -9.50
CA VAL A 32 -1.13 0.22 -10.49
C VAL A 32 -0.68 -0.66 -11.65
N THR A 33 -0.23 -0.05 -12.75
CA THR A 33 0.43 -0.81 -13.82
C THR A 33 1.80 -1.33 -13.34
N ASN A 34 2.20 -2.52 -13.80
CA ASN A 34 3.55 -3.03 -13.55
C ASN A 34 4.53 -2.50 -14.59
N GLN A 35 4.63 -1.17 -14.66
CA GLN A 35 5.52 -0.41 -15.51
C GLN A 35 6.01 0.80 -14.71
N GLU A 36 7.08 1.45 -15.17
CA GLU A 36 7.70 2.58 -14.47
C GLU A 36 6.69 3.67 -14.08
N SER A 37 5.76 4.01 -14.97
CA SER A 37 4.71 5.00 -14.69
C SER A 37 3.81 4.57 -13.52
N GLY A 38 3.40 3.31 -13.46
CA GLY A 38 2.62 2.79 -12.34
C GLY A 38 3.41 2.75 -11.03
N TRP A 39 4.72 2.53 -11.09
CA TRP A 39 5.57 2.57 -9.89
C TRP A 39 5.72 4.01 -9.36
N GLN A 40 5.72 5.02 -10.22
CA GLN A 40 5.70 6.42 -9.80
C GLN A 40 4.40 6.77 -9.07
N GLU A 41 3.26 6.19 -9.48
CA GLU A 41 1.99 6.34 -8.75
C GLU A 41 2.06 5.79 -7.32
N LEU A 42 2.85 4.73 -7.08
CA LEU A 42 3.06 4.18 -5.73
C LEU A 42 3.75 5.16 -4.79
N GLN A 43 4.69 5.97 -5.30
CA GLN A 43 5.42 6.94 -4.47
C GLN A 43 4.50 8.01 -3.88
N GLN A 44 3.36 8.26 -4.53
CA GLN A 44 2.34 9.20 -4.07
C GLN A 44 1.35 8.57 -3.09
N PHE A 45 1.38 7.24 -2.92
CA PHE A 45 0.44 6.54 -2.06
C PHE A 45 0.77 6.74 -0.58
N GLN A 46 0.15 7.75 0.01
CA GLN A 46 0.32 8.11 1.41
C GLN A 46 -0.74 7.42 2.29
N ILE A 47 -0.28 6.83 3.38
CA ILE A 47 -1.16 6.32 4.43
C ILE A 47 -1.31 7.43 5.46
N GLN A 48 -2.46 8.09 5.50
CA GLN A 48 -2.83 8.90 6.67
C GLN A 48 -2.87 7.98 7.88
N THR A 49 -1.93 8.15 8.81
CA THR A 49 -1.99 7.52 10.12
C THR A 49 -3.02 8.28 10.95
N ALA A 50 -4.08 7.60 11.37
CA ALA A 50 -4.99 8.16 12.37
C ALA A 50 -4.19 8.49 13.64
N THR A 51 -4.32 9.74 14.10
CA THR A 51 -3.64 10.29 15.28
C THR A 51 -4.35 9.84 16.55
#